data_AF-A0A2M7TM28-F1
#
_entry.id   AF-A0A2M7TM28-F1
#
_cell.length_a   1.000
_cell.length_b   1.000
_cell.length_c   1.000
_cell.angle_alpha   90.00
_cell.angle_beta   90.00
_cell.angle_gamma   90.00
#
_symmetry.space_group_name_H-M   'P 1'
#
loop_
_entity.id
_entity.type
_entity.pdbx_description
1 polymer ?
#
loop_
_entity_poly.entity_id
_entity_poly.type
_entity_poly.pdbx_seq_one_letter_code
_entity_poly.pdbx_strand_id
1 'polypeptide(L)'
;MCQTDAKRPEVVDYKLILAPQGYVCSKCRQTDIKLWRPNDDQISLTMYCATCASEIVGNDPLRRINGNGHHFDGLAGMAGMFVDTIGEMHPAYPVNTGNTLSLYRFDAPEQARQWWSLLPILPLGSQVPR
;
A
#
# COMPACT_ATOMS: atom_id res chain seq x y z
N MET A 1 -10.56 -27.98 24.79
CA MET A 1 -10.98 -26.95 23.82
C MET A 1 -9.74 -26.58 23.00
N CYS A 2 -9.78 -26.83 21.70
CA CYS A 2 -8.63 -26.75 20.79
C CYS A 2 -8.12 -25.32 20.65
N GLN A 3 -6.82 -25.11 20.89
CA GLN A 3 -6.13 -23.90 20.46
C GLN A 3 -6.03 -23.99 18.93
N THR A 4 -6.66 -23.06 18.22
CA THR A 4 -6.41 -22.88 16.79
C THR A 4 -5.04 -22.25 16.63
N ASP A 5 -4.08 -23.06 16.20
CA ASP A 5 -2.80 -22.60 15.66
C ASP A 5 -3.08 -21.75 14.41
N ALA A 6 -3.28 -20.44 14.61
CA ALA A 6 -3.24 -19.48 13.52
C ALA A 6 -1.83 -19.53 12.93
N LYS A 7 -1.70 -20.26 11.81
CA LYS A 7 -0.43 -20.45 11.09
C LYS A 7 0.13 -19.07 10.75
N ARG A 8 1.16 -18.67 11.49
CA ARG A 8 1.85 -17.38 11.33
C ARG A 8 2.31 -17.29 9.86
N PRO A 9 1.98 -16.21 9.13
CA PRO A 9 2.32 -16.13 7.71
C PRO A 9 3.84 -16.22 7.55
N GLU A 10 4.28 -17.09 6.65
CA GLU A 10 5.70 -17.22 6.29
C GLU A 10 6.19 -15.90 5.68
N VAL A 11 7.40 -15.50 6.05
CA VAL A 11 7.99 -14.21 5.67
C VAL A 11 8.29 -14.24 4.17
N VAL A 12 7.81 -13.25 3.41
CA VAL A 12 8.21 -13.02 2.00
C VAL A 12 9.70 -12.67 1.99
N ASP A 13 10.47 -13.18 1.02
CA ASP A 13 11.85 -12.70 0.83
C ASP A 13 11.84 -11.32 0.18
N TYR A 14 11.85 -10.29 1.01
CA TYR A 14 11.85 -8.88 0.59
C TYR A 14 13.20 -8.41 -0.01
N LYS A 15 14.19 -9.29 -0.19
CA LYS A 15 15.47 -8.95 -0.81
C LYS A 15 15.38 -8.81 -2.34
N LEU A 16 14.32 -9.32 -2.95
CA LEU A 16 14.03 -9.12 -4.38
C LEU A 16 13.17 -7.87 -4.53
N ILE A 17 13.70 -6.84 -5.20
CA ILE A 17 13.02 -5.55 -5.45
C ILE A 17 11.83 -5.71 -6.41
N LEU A 18 11.64 -6.87 -7.02
CA LEU A 18 10.52 -7.11 -7.93
C LEU A 18 9.23 -7.31 -7.15
N ALA A 19 8.22 -6.51 -7.49
CA ALA A 19 6.90 -6.69 -6.92
C ALA A 19 6.36 -8.08 -7.30
N PRO A 20 5.63 -8.77 -6.40
CA PRO A 20 5.03 -10.06 -6.72
C PRO A 20 4.13 -9.95 -7.96
N GLN A 21 3.99 -11.04 -8.72
CA GLN A 21 3.24 -11.07 -9.98
C GLN A 21 1.78 -10.59 -9.87
N GLY A 22 1.19 -10.61 -8.66
CA GLY A 22 -0.15 -10.11 -8.36
C GLY A 22 -0.23 -8.67 -7.83
N TYR A 23 0.90 -7.98 -7.65
CA TYR A 23 0.96 -6.62 -7.10
C TYR A 23 0.66 -5.58 -8.20
N VAL A 24 -0.62 -5.49 -8.56
CA VAL A 24 -1.11 -4.70 -9.69
C VAL A 24 -2.31 -3.86 -9.28
N CYS A 25 -2.39 -2.62 -9.76
CA CYS A 25 -3.58 -1.82 -9.56
C CYS A 25 -4.80 -2.50 -10.23
N SER A 26 -5.84 -2.77 -9.46
CA SER A 26 -7.08 -3.40 -9.92
C SER A 26 -7.86 -2.54 -10.91
N LYS A 27 -7.65 -1.21 -10.91
CA LYS A 27 -8.32 -0.26 -11.81
C LYS A 27 -7.52 0.01 -13.09
N CYS A 28 -6.28 0.50 -12.97
CA CYS A 28 -5.47 0.95 -14.12
C CYS A 28 -4.37 -0.02 -14.54
N ARG A 29 -4.23 -1.17 -13.87
CA ARG A 29 -3.28 -2.25 -14.18
C ARG A 29 -1.80 -1.89 -14.07
N GLN A 30 -1.45 -0.74 -13.50
CA GLN A 30 -0.06 -0.37 -13.22
C GLN A 30 0.58 -1.33 -12.20
N THR A 31 1.83 -1.67 -12.44
CA THR A 31 2.69 -2.51 -11.60
C THR A 31 3.93 -1.74 -11.17
N ASP A 32 4.73 -2.32 -10.27
CA ASP A 32 6.04 -1.77 -9.85
C ASP A 32 5.97 -0.35 -9.28
N ILE A 33 4.83 -0.02 -8.67
CA ILE A 33 4.55 1.26 -8.01
C ILE A 33 3.90 1.00 -6.66
N LYS A 34 3.92 1.97 -5.77
CA LYS A 34 3.17 1.90 -4.50
C LYS A 34 1.69 1.69 -4.78
N LEU A 35 1.10 0.72 -4.10
CA LEU A 35 -0.34 0.46 -4.11
C LEU A 35 -0.92 0.59 -2.70
N TRP A 36 -2.20 0.95 -2.67
CA TRP A 36 -3.05 1.08 -1.50
C TRP A 36 -4.25 0.14 -1.63
N ARG A 37 -4.82 -0.28 -0.51
CA ARG A 37 -6.02 -1.11 -0.46
C ARG A 37 -7.07 -0.47 0.45
N PRO A 38 -8.36 -0.82 0.31
CA PRO A 38 -9.37 -0.46 1.28
C PRO A 38 -9.00 -0.91 2.71
N ASN A 39 -9.46 -0.18 3.72
CA ASN A 39 -9.43 -0.63 5.12
C ASN A 39 -10.53 -1.68 5.37
N ASP A 40 -10.45 -2.82 4.68
CA ASP A 40 -11.19 -4.01 5.04
C ASP A 40 -10.39 -4.85 6.05
N ASP A 41 -11.07 -5.40 7.05
CA ASP A 41 -10.47 -6.37 7.98
C ASP A 41 -10.14 -7.71 7.29
N GLN A 42 -10.43 -7.83 5.99
CA GLN A 42 -10.17 -9.00 5.18
C GLN A 42 -8.96 -8.79 4.28
N ILE A 43 -8.36 -9.91 3.88
CA ILE A 43 -7.34 -9.95 2.85
C ILE A 43 -7.99 -9.49 1.52
N SER A 44 -7.74 -8.24 1.14
CA SER A 44 -8.21 -7.69 -0.13
C SER A 44 -7.21 -8.01 -1.24
N LEU A 45 -7.70 -8.62 -2.32
CA LEU A 45 -6.98 -8.66 -3.61
C LEU A 45 -7.14 -7.36 -4.40
N THR A 46 -7.93 -6.43 -3.87
CA THR A 46 -8.23 -5.17 -4.52
C THR A 46 -7.26 -4.10 -4.07
N MET A 47 -6.50 -3.56 -5.03
CA MET A 47 -5.53 -2.51 -4.77
C MET A 47 -5.59 -1.42 -5.81
N TYR A 48 -5.16 -0.23 -5.42
CA TYR A 48 -5.21 0.97 -6.21
C TYR A 48 -3.87 1.68 -6.17
N CYS A 49 -3.40 2.17 -7.32
CA CYS A 49 -2.32 3.13 -7.32
C CYS A 49 -2.79 4.44 -6.69
N ALA A 50 -1.86 5.33 -6.36
CA ALA A 50 -2.18 6.61 -5.74
C ALA A 50 -3.26 7.39 -6.54
N THR A 51 -3.20 7.39 -7.87
CA THR A 51 -4.20 8.05 -8.72
C THR A 51 -5.59 7.47 -8.53
N CYS A 52 -5.71 6.14 -8.64
CA CYS A 52 -6.99 5.47 -8.53
C CYS A 52 -7.54 5.53 -7.10
N ALA A 53 -6.68 5.46 -6.09
CA ALA A 53 -7.05 5.61 -4.68
C ALA A 53 -7.62 7.01 -4.41
N SER A 54 -6.89 8.06 -4.84
CA SER A 54 -7.33 9.46 -4.76
C SER A 54 -8.68 9.70 -5.42
N GLU A 55 -8.91 9.14 -6.62
CA GLU A 55 -10.19 9.25 -7.32
C GLU A 55 -11.35 8.58 -6.56
N ILE A 56 -11.11 7.43 -5.92
CA ILE A 56 -12.12 6.69 -5.17
C ILE A 56 -12.49 7.43 -3.87
N VAL A 57 -11.49 7.95 -3.15
CA VAL A 57 -11.71 8.73 -1.92
C VAL A 57 -12.37 10.08 -2.22
N GLY A 58 -12.23 10.59 -3.45
CA GLY A 58 -12.96 11.76 -3.93
C GLY A 58 -12.49 13.10 -3.35
N ASN A 59 -11.39 13.14 -2.58
CA ASN A 59 -10.94 14.37 -1.90
C ASN A 59 -9.44 14.49 -1.62
N ASP A 60 -8.62 13.48 -1.92
CA ASP A 60 -7.18 13.56 -1.69
C ASP A 60 -6.42 13.79 -3.00
N PRO A 61 -5.94 15.01 -3.29
CA PRO A 61 -5.16 15.23 -4.48
C PRO A 61 -3.80 14.52 -4.31
N LEU A 62 -3.52 13.57 -5.20
CA LEU A 62 -2.18 13.03 -5.52
C LEU A 62 -1.02 14.00 -5.28
N ARG A 63 -1.23 15.29 -5.57
CA ARG A 63 -0.28 16.39 -5.38
C ARG A 63 0.23 16.54 -3.94
N ARG A 64 -0.48 16.01 -2.95
CA ARG A 64 -0.08 16.05 -1.54
C ARG A 64 0.82 14.88 -1.14
N ILE A 65 0.85 13.82 -1.96
CA ILE A 65 1.63 12.62 -1.69
C ILE A 65 3.04 12.81 -2.25
N ASN A 66 4.03 12.92 -1.36
CA ASN A 66 5.44 12.99 -1.74
C ASN A 66 5.93 11.63 -2.24
N GLY A 67 7.09 11.54 -2.91
CA GLY A 67 7.61 10.30 -3.52
C GLY A 67 7.70 9.06 -2.60
N ASN A 68 7.66 9.24 -1.28
CA ASN A 68 7.68 8.15 -0.30
C ASN A 68 6.28 7.62 0.05
N GLY A 69 5.23 8.14 -0.56
CA GLY A 69 3.85 7.74 -0.29
C GLY A 69 3.24 8.51 0.88
N HIS A 70 3.91 9.55 1.37
CA HIS A 70 3.47 10.28 2.56
C HIS A 70 2.82 11.61 2.21
N HIS A 71 1.77 11.97 2.94
CA HIS A 71 1.15 13.29 2.88
C HIS A 71 0.66 13.78 4.25
N PHE A 72 0.26 15.04 4.30
CA PHE A 72 -0.42 15.64 5.45
C PHE A 72 -1.93 15.51 5.22
N ASP A 73 -2.60 14.67 6.01
CA ASP A 73 -4.06 14.52 5.99
C ASP A 73 -4.70 14.88 7.33
N GLY A 74 -5.80 15.65 7.27
CA GLY A 74 -6.68 15.95 8.39
C GLY A 74 -5.96 16.32 9.70
N LEU A 75 -6.42 15.72 10.79
CA LEU A 75 -5.92 15.94 12.15
C LEU A 75 -4.48 15.46 12.34
N ALA A 76 -4.08 14.38 11.67
CA ALA A 76 -2.71 13.87 11.73
C ALA A 76 -1.73 14.86 11.09
N GLY A 77 -2.12 15.44 9.95
CA GLY A 77 -1.38 16.49 9.29
C GLY A 77 -1.29 17.77 10.13
N MET A 78 -2.36 18.16 10.82
CA MET A 78 -2.34 19.29 11.77
C MET A 78 -1.43 19.03 12.98
N ALA A 79 -1.25 17.78 13.37
CA ALA A 79 -0.29 17.36 14.40
C ALA A 79 1.15 17.22 13.85
N GLY A 80 1.39 17.57 12.58
CA GLY A 80 2.71 17.44 11.94
C GLY A 80 3.11 16.00 11.63
N MET A 81 2.18 15.04 11.68
CA MET A 81 2.44 13.64 11.41
C MET A 81 2.23 13.33 9.92
N PHE A 82 3.20 12.63 9.34
CA PHE A 82 3.07 12.06 8.01
C PHE A 82 2.23 10.78 8.07
N VAL A 83 1.21 10.70 7.23
CA VAL A 83 0.46 9.46 7.02
C VAL A 83 0.79 8.89 5.65
N ASP A 84 0.75 7.57 5.55
CA ASP A 84 0.94 6.80 4.31
C ASP A 84 -0.39 6.24 3.80
N THR A 85 -1.51 6.65 4.39
CA THR A 85 -2.87 6.35 3.96
C THR A 85 -3.32 7.32 2.87
N ILE A 86 -4.38 6.98 2.13
CA ILE A 86 -5.10 7.92 1.25
C ILE A 86 -6.57 7.80 1.64
N GLY A 87 -7.13 8.79 2.35
CA GLY A 87 -8.38 8.62 3.08
C GLY A 87 -8.38 7.35 3.93
N GLU A 88 -9.36 6.46 3.70
CA GLU A 88 -9.46 5.16 4.38
C GLU A 88 -8.63 4.04 3.71
N MET A 89 -7.78 4.36 2.73
CA MET A 89 -6.95 3.35 2.08
C MET A 89 -5.59 3.21 2.76
N HIS A 90 -5.17 1.98 3.02
CA HIS A 90 -3.89 1.64 3.66
C HIS A 90 -2.87 1.16 2.64
N PRO A 91 -1.56 1.32 2.90
CA PRO A 91 -0.52 0.70 2.07
C PRO A 91 -0.74 -0.80 1.90
N ALA A 92 -0.62 -1.28 0.66
CA ALA A 92 -0.72 -2.70 0.35
C ALA A 92 0.66 -3.34 0.44
N TYR A 93 0.82 -4.28 1.38
CA TYR A 93 2.04 -5.06 1.58
C TYR A 93 1.85 -6.51 1.12
N PRO A 94 2.81 -7.12 0.41
CA PRO A 94 2.70 -8.52 0.04
C PRO A 94 2.90 -9.48 1.21
N VAL A 95 2.12 -10.57 1.24
CA VAL A 95 2.28 -11.68 2.19
C VAL A 95 2.48 -13.00 1.44
N ASN A 96 3.23 -13.95 2.02
CA ASN A 96 3.76 -15.11 1.28
C ASN A 96 2.75 -16.25 1.05
N THR A 97 1.47 -16.04 1.35
CA THR A 97 0.42 -17.04 1.18
C THR A 97 -0.33 -16.85 -0.14
N GLY A 98 0.26 -17.25 -1.26
CA GLY A 98 -0.49 -17.48 -2.51
C GLY A 98 -1.20 -16.26 -3.10
N ASN A 99 -0.43 -15.25 -3.52
CA ASN A 99 -0.93 -14.02 -4.17
C ASN A 99 -1.81 -13.11 -3.30
N THR A 100 -1.93 -13.39 -1.99
CA THR A 100 -2.68 -12.54 -1.07
C THR A 100 -1.83 -11.42 -0.50
N LEU A 101 -2.47 -10.29 -0.18
CA LEU A 101 -1.81 -9.07 0.23
C LEU A 101 -2.46 -8.54 1.51
N SER A 102 -1.58 -8.16 2.42
CA SER A 102 -1.79 -7.32 3.59
C SER A 102 -1.94 -7.96 4.96
N LEU A 103 -1.14 -7.39 5.84
CA LEU A 103 -1.35 -7.23 7.28
C LEU A 103 -1.81 -5.77 7.52
N TYR A 104 -2.36 -5.46 8.70
CA TYR A 104 -2.58 -4.07 9.12
C TYR A 104 -1.23 -3.31 9.17
N ARG A 105 -1.18 -1.98 9.03
CA ARG A 105 0.11 -1.22 9.00
C ARG A 105 1.03 -1.56 10.18
N PHE A 106 0.45 -1.72 11.36
CA PHE A 106 1.18 -2.08 12.58
C PHE A 106 1.62 -3.54 12.62
N ASP A 107 0.89 -4.42 11.93
CA ASP A 107 1.17 -5.85 11.86
C ASP A 107 2.10 -6.21 10.69
N ALA A 108 2.31 -5.29 9.75
CA ALA A 108 3.22 -5.46 8.64
C ALA A 108 4.68 -5.61 9.14
N PRO A 109 5.41 -6.66 8.72
CA PRO A 109 6.83 -6.81 9.03
C PRO A 109 7.62 -5.59 8.55
N GLU A 110 8.68 -5.26 9.28
CA GLU A 110 9.54 -4.12 8.94
C GLU A 110 10.08 -4.19 7.50
N GLN A 111 10.43 -5.39 7.06
CA GLN A 111 10.89 -5.63 5.70
C GLN A 111 9.83 -5.32 4.63
N ALA A 112 8.56 -5.51 4.93
CA ALA A 112 7.46 -5.18 4.03
C ALA A 112 7.30 -3.66 3.89
N ARG A 113 7.43 -2.93 5.00
CA ARG A 113 7.41 -1.46 5.02
C ARG A 113 8.60 -0.88 4.26
N GLN A 114 9.78 -1.45 4.45
CA GLN A 114 10.99 -1.05 3.72
C GLN A 114 10.88 -1.34 2.23
N TRP A 115 10.40 -2.52 1.85
CA TRP A 115 10.14 -2.82 0.44
C TRP A 115 9.16 -1.83 -0.19
N TRP A 116 8.04 -1.57 0.48
CA TRP A 116 7.02 -0.64 -0.04
C TRP A 116 7.59 0.77 -0.17
N SER A 117 8.44 1.22 0.75
CA SER A 117 9.06 2.56 0.72
C SER A 117 9.99 2.75 -0.48
N LEU A 118 10.60 1.68 -1.02
CA LEU A 118 11.46 1.71 -2.20
C LEU A 118 10.70 1.88 -3.53
N LEU A 119 9.41 1.54 -3.58
CA LEU A 119 8.64 1.63 -4.82
C LEU A 119 8.36 3.09 -5.23
N PRO A 120 8.32 3.44 -6.52
CA PRO A 120 7.87 4.75 -6.94
C PRO A 120 6.35 4.91 -6.77
N ILE A 121 5.84 6.13 -6.62
CA ILE A 121 4.37 6.38 -6.57
C ILE A 121 3.72 6.29 -7.94
N LEU A 122 4.45 6.76 -8.95
CA LEU A 122 4.01 6.80 -10.33
C LEU A 122 4.93 5.92 -11.17
N PRO A 123 4.46 5.38 -12.30
CA PRO A 123 5.32 4.63 -13.21
C PRO A 123 6.49 5.49 -13.65
N LEU A 124 7.68 4.88 -13.75
CA LEU A 124 8.88 5.54 -14.25
C LEU A 124 8.59 6.19 -15.62
N GLY A 125 8.81 7.51 -15.72
CA GLY A 125 8.52 8.31 -16.92
C GLY A 125 7.17 9.04 -16.91
N SER A 126 6.32 8.83 -15.91
CA SER A 126 5.08 9.61 -15.73
C SER A 126 5.38 10.93 -15.01
N GLN A 127 5.00 12.07 -15.59
CA GLN A 127 5.05 13.36 -14.88
C GLN A 127 3.78 13.55 -14.04
N VAL A 128 3.93 14.12 -12.83
CA VAL A 128 2.78 14.62 -12.06
C VAL A 128 2.15 15.76 -12.87
N PRO A 129 0.87 15.69 -13.29
CA PRO A 129 0.25 16.79 -14.01
C PRO A 129 0.26 18.06 -13.14
N ARG A 130 0.94 19.10 -13.64
CA ARG A 130 1.10 20.43 -12.99
C ARG A 130 -0.23 21.09 -12.67
#